data_AF-A0A0G1GV99-F1
#
_entry.id   AF-A0A0G1GV99-F1
#
_cell.length_a   1.000
_cell.length_b   1.000
_cell.length_c   1.000
_cell.angle_alpha   90.00
_cell.angle_beta   90.00
_cell.angle_gamma   90.00
#
_symmetry.space_group_name_H-M   'P 1'
#
loop_
_entity.id
_entity.type
_entity.pdbx_description
1 polymer ?
#
loop_
_entity_poly.entity_id
_entity_poly.type
_entity_poly.pdbx_seq_one_letter_code
_entity_poly.pdbx_strand_id
1 'polypeptide(L)'
;MAERQIAFKYEGQRFVVDQKAYDLNRIVLPDGRMLEANSWLESMPPQPKGLHEVLHLFKDLEPEEIAKQLNAILAVEVIVH
;
A
#
# COMPACT_ATOMS: atom_id res chain seq x y z
N MET A 1 -12.75 9.90 -13.58
CA MET A 1 -12.15 8.70 -14.20
C MET A 1 -12.11 7.64 -13.11
N ALA A 2 -12.58 6.41 -13.34
CA ALA A 2 -12.53 5.38 -12.30
C ALA A 2 -11.06 5.04 -12.04
N GLU A 3 -10.53 5.48 -10.90
CA GLU A 3 -9.17 5.13 -10.46
C GLU A 3 -9.11 3.60 -10.36
N ARG A 4 -8.21 2.99 -11.15
CA ARG A 4 -8.05 1.53 -11.15
C ARG A 4 -7.39 1.15 -9.82
N GLN A 5 -8.13 0.51 -8.94
CA GLN A 5 -7.61 0.06 -7.66
C GLN A 5 -6.91 -1.28 -7.79
N ILE A 6 -5.83 -1.46 -7.03
CA ILE A 6 -5.12 -2.72 -6.88
C ILE A 6 -5.49 -3.31 -5.53
N ALA A 7 -6.16 -4.47 -5.55
CA ALA A 7 -6.40 -5.25 -4.34
C ALA A 7 -5.21 -6.17 -4.05
N PHE A 8 -4.83 -6.28 -2.78
CA PHE A 8 -3.80 -7.21 -2.31
C PHE A 8 -4.12 -7.72 -0.90
N LYS A 9 -3.36 -8.74 -0.45
CA LYS A 9 -3.50 -9.33 0.89
C LYS A 9 -2.18 -9.21 1.64
N TYR A 10 -2.24 -8.78 2.90
CA TYR A 10 -1.10 -8.72 3.82
C TYR A 10 -1.55 -9.17 5.21
N GLU A 11 -0.78 -10.05 5.86
CA GLU A 11 -1.08 -10.57 7.22
C GLU A 11 -2.50 -11.11 7.42
N GLY A 12 -3.10 -11.71 6.39
CA GLY A 12 -4.48 -12.22 6.49
C GLY A 12 -5.56 -11.20 6.10
N GLN A 13 -5.26 -9.91 6.12
CA GLN A 13 -6.17 -8.81 5.81
C GLN A 13 -6.11 -8.41 4.34
N ARG A 14 -7.22 -7.86 3.83
CA ARG A 14 -7.36 -7.41 2.43
C ARG A 14 -7.30 -5.90 2.38
N PHE A 15 -6.54 -5.39 1.41
CA PHE A 15 -6.35 -3.97 1.22
C PHE A 15 -6.54 -3.60 -0.25
N VAL A 16 -6.86 -2.33 -0.48
CA VAL A 16 -6.86 -1.72 -1.82
C VAL A 16 -5.98 -0.47 -1.82
N VAL A 17 -5.24 -0.25 -2.90
CA VAL A 17 -4.43 0.96 -3.15
C VAL A 17 -4.70 1.50 -4.54
N ASP A 18 -4.41 2.79 -4.75
CA ASP A 18 -4.40 3.40 -6.07
C ASP A 18 -3.32 2.78 -6.97
N GLN A 19 -3.54 2.80 -8.30
CA GLN A 19 -2.61 2.25 -9.28
C GLN A 19 -1.20 2.87 -9.18
N LYS A 20 -1.06 4.11 -8.72
CA LYS A 20 0.25 4.76 -8.51
C LYS A 20 1.16 4.01 -7.54
N ALA A 21 0.62 3.12 -6.71
CA ALA A 21 1.43 2.25 -5.86
C ALA A 21 2.37 1.36 -6.70
N TYR A 22 1.95 1.00 -7.91
CA TYR A 22 2.77 0.26 -8.88
C TYR A 22 4.07 1.02 -9.23
N ASP A 23 3.96 2.33 -9.49
CA ASP A 23 5.11 3.15 -9.88
C ASP A 23 6.02 3.47 -8.68
N LEU A 24 5.43 3.60 -7.49
CA LEU A 24 6.14 4.03 -6.28
C LEU A 24 6.74 2.87 -5.47
N ASN A 25 6.25 1.64 -5.66
CA ASN A 25 6.59 0.44 -4.86
C ASN A 25 6.34 0.57 -3.35
N ARG A 26 5.72 1.66 -2.90
CA ARG A 26 5.59 2.04 -1.49
C ARG A 26 4.14 2.18 -1.10
N ILE A 27 3.76 1.48 -0.05
CA ILE A 27 2.40 1.44 0.46
C ILE A 27 2.44 1.74 1.96
N VAL A 28 1.55 2.59 2.44
CA VAL A 28 1.32 2.80 3.87
C VAL A 28 0.00 2.13 4.23
N LEU A 29 0.01 1.30 5.28
CA LEU A 29 -1.20 0.66 5.81
C LEU A 29 -2.00 1.63 6.70
N PRO A 30 -3.29 1.38 6.94
CA PRO A 30 -4.12 2.19 7.85
C PRO A 30 -3.59 2.26 9.30
N ASP A 31 -2.77 1.30 9.72
CA ASP A 31 -2.12 1.28 11.03
C ASP A 31 -0.80 2.07 11.09
N GLY A 32 -0.44 2.75 9.99
CA GLY A 32 0.75 3.58 9.87
C GLY A 32 2.02 2.83 9.47
N ARG A 33 1.98 1.49 9.31
CA ARG A 33 3.15 0.73 8.85
C ARG A 33 3.41 0.98 7.37
N MET A 34 4.69 1.10 7.00
CA MET A 34 5.11 1.20 5.60
C MET A 34 5.53 -0.17 5.07
N LEU A 35 5.00 -0.53 3.90
CA LEU A 35 5.40 -1.69 3.12
C LEU A 35 6.12 -1.26 1.84
N GLU A 36 7.13 -2.02 1.46
CA GLU A 36 7.71 -1.99 0.11
C GLU A 36 7.48 -3.31 -0.62
N ALA A 37 7.13 -3.22 -1.90
CA ALA A 37 7.05 -4.37 -2.78
C ALA A 37 8.42 -4.63 -3.43
N ASN A 38 8.95 -5.85 -3.32
CA ASN A 38 10.18 -6.23 -4.02
C ASN A 38 10.02 -6.20 -5.54
N SER A 39 8.85 -6.60 -6.03
CA SER A 39 8.50 -6.58 -7.44
C SER A 39 6.99 -6.56 -7.62
N TRP A 40 6.54 -6.37 -8.86
CA TRP A 40 5.13 -6.49 -9.24
C TRP A 40 4.96 -7.59 -10.26
N LEU A 41 3.84 -8.30 -10.18
CA LEU A 41 3.37 -9.20 -11.22
C LEU A 41 2.61 -8.38 -12.25
N GLU A 42 3.00 -8.52 -13.52
CA GLU A 42 2.39 -7.87 -14.68
C GLU A 42 1.02 -8.47 -15.04
N SER A 43 0.08 -8.41 -14.09
CA SER A 43 -1.32 -8.84 -14.25
C SER A 43 -2.26 -7.64 -14.46
N MET A 44 -3.55 -7.91 -14.69
CA MET A 44 -4.59 -6.86 -14.78
C MET A 44 -5.66 -7.08 -13.68
N PRO A 45 -5.64 -6.33 -12.56
CA PRO A 45 -4.66 -5.31 -12.16
C PRO A 45 -3.30 -5.93 -11.72
N PRO A 46 -2.20 -5.16 -11.71
CA PRO A 46 -0.90 -5.66 -11.26
C PRO A 46 -0.96 -6.07 -9.79
N GLN A 47 -0.08 -6.98 -9.36
CA GLN A 47 -0.09 -7.52 -7.99
C GLN A 47 1.28 -7.35 -7.34
N PRO A 48 1.36 -6.78 -6.13
CA PRO A 48 2.64 -6.65 -5.43
C PRO A 48 3.15 -8.03 -5.00
N LYS A 49 4.46 -8.24 -5.06
CA LYS A 49 5.14 -9.47 -4.66
C LYS A 49 6.29 -9.17 -3.72
N GLY A 50 6.44 -10.00 -2.69
CA GLY A 50 7.50 -9.84 -1.70
C GLY A 50 7.33 -8.57 -0.86
N LEU A 51 6.08 -8.29 -0.46
CA LEU A 51 5.77 -7.22 0.49
C LEU A 51 6.53 -7.46 1.78
N HIS A 52 7.25 -6.44 2.24
CA HIS A 52 7.95 -6.44 3.51
C HIS A 52 7.84 -5.07 4.17
N GLU A 53 7.87 -5.06 5.49
CA GLU A 53 7.79 -3.83 6.28
C GLU A 53 9.12 -3.06 6.24
N VAL A 54 9.03 -1.75 6.09
CA VAL A 54 10.16 -0.82 6.12
C VAL A 54 9.98 0.14 7.28
N LEU A 55 11.00 0.22 8.14
CA LEU A 55 10.98 1.11 9.30
C LEU A 55 11.13 2.57 8.87
N HIS A 56 10.33 3.46 9.47
CA HIS A 56 10.45 4.90 9.31
C HIS A 56 10.31 5.63 10.66
N LEU A 57 10.66 6.92 10.65
CA LEU A 57 10.69 7.77 11.85
C LEU A 57 9.35 8.49 12.12
N PHE A 58 8.45 8.54 11.13
CA PHE A 58 7.17 9.28 11.19
C PHE A 58 6.06 8.58 12.01
N LYS A 59 6.39 7.92 13.12
CA LYS A 59 5.42 7.09 13.87
C LYS A 59 4.33 7.89 14.58
N ASP A 60 4.56 9.17 14.80
CA ASP A 60 3.63 10.07 15.49
C ASP A 60 2.69 10.82 14.53
N LEU A 61 2.78 10.54 13.22
CA LEU A 61 1.93 11.16 12.21
C LEU A 61 0.75 10.26 11.85
N GLU A 62 -0.33 10.86 11.38
CA GLU A 62 -1.45 10.13 10.79
C GLU A 62 -1.01 9.41 9.50
N PRO A 63 -1.59 8.24 9.15
CA PRO A 63 -1.20 7.46 7.98
C PRO A 63 -1.21 8.23 6.65
N GLU A 64 -2.13 9.18 6.48
CA GLU A 64 -2.19 10.05 5.31
C GLU A 64 -0.94 10.96 5.20
N GLU A 65 -0.51 11.52 6.31
CA GLU A 65 0.71 12.34 6.41
C GLU A 65 1.96 11.49 6.23
N ILE A 66 2.00 10.28 6.80
CA ILE A 66 3.09 9.32 6.59
C ILE A 66 3.24 9.03 5.09
N ALA A 67 2.13 8.74 4.39
CA ALA A 67 2.13 8.47 2.96
C ALA A 67 2.70 9.64 2.15
N LYS A 68 2.31 10.88 2.49
CA LYS A 68 2.85 12.11 1.85
C LYS A 68 4.35 12.25 2.09
N GLN A 69 4.82 12.08 3.33
CA GLN A 69 6.24 12.25 3.68
C GLN A 69 7.14 11.17 3.04
N LEU A 70 6.65 9.95 2.91
CA LEU A 70 7.42 8.81 2.38
C LEU A 70 7.27 8.60 0.87
N ASN A 71 6.50 9.47 0.19
CA ASN A 71 6.12 9.33 -1.21
C ASN A 71 5.52 7.93 -1.49
N ALA A 72 4.53 7.57 -0.69
CA ALA A 72 3.84 6.28 -0.69
C ALA A 72 2.34 6.45 -0.90
N ILE A 73 1.65 5.35 -1.20
CA ILE A 73 0.19 5.34 -1.34
C ILE A 73 -0.45 4.74 -0.08
N LEU A 74 -1.44 5.44 0.48
CA LEU A 74 -2.24 4.92 1.58
C LEU A 74 -3.17 3.81 1.10
N ALA A 75 -3.11 2.66 1.76
CA ALA A 75 -4.02 1.56 1.56
C ALA A 75 -5.30 1.74 2.36
N VAL A 76 -6.40 1.18 1.84
CA VAL A 76 -7.69 1.11 2.53
C VAL A 76 -7.99 -0.35 2.82
N GLU A 77 -8.32 -0.67 4.07
CA GLU A 77 -8.72 -2.02 4.46
C GLU A 77 -10.12 -2.35 3.91
N VAL A 78 -10.27 -3.55 3.35
CA VAL A 78 -11.54 -4.05 2.83
C VAL A 78 -12.17 -5.00 3.85
N ILE A 79 -13.17 -4.50 4.57
CA ILE A 79 -13.97 -5.30 5.51
C ILE A 79 -15.04 -6.06 4.73
N VAL A 80 -14.83 -7.35 4.51
CA VAL A 80 -15.84 -8.24 3.92
C VAL A 80 -16.81 -8.65 5.02
N HIS A 81 -18.06 -8.19 4.93
CA HIS A 81 -19.17 -8.63 5.79
C HIS A 81 -19.72 -9.99 5.34
#